data_AF-A0A7S0ARW0-F1
#
_entry.id   AF-A0A7S0ARW0-F1
#
_cell.length_a   1.000
_cell.length_b   1.000
_cell.length_c   1.000
_cell.angle_alpha   90.00
_cell.angle_beta   90.00
_cell.angle_gamma   90.00
#
_symmetry.space_group_name_H-M   'P 1'
#
loop_
_entity.id
_entity.type
_entity.pdbx_description
1 polymer ?
#
loop_
_entity_poly.entity_id
_entity_poly.type
_entity_poly.pdbx_seq_one_letter_code
_entity_poly.pdbx_strand_id
1 'polypeptide(L)'
;TKMIVRNPDLLNFNLSAENIKQRFSFLQEALDLPEGDVASLRKYTMRRPQILFWPEDSLNESQQWIQQRFHLSDDRIARMCKNRLELLYLNTIALDDKADSIQT
;
A
#
# COMPACT_ATOMS: atom_id res chain seq x y z
N THR A 1 -11.83 -17.53 -0.76
CA THR A 1 -10.88 -18.66 -0.87
C THR A 1 -9.63 -18.36 -1.69
N LYS A 2 -9.71 -17.77 -2.90
CA LYS A 2 -8.51 -17.51 -3.75
C LYS A 2 -7.39 -16.67 -3.10
N MET A 3 -7.72 -15.78 -2.17
CA MET A 3 -6.74 -14.91 -1.50
C MET A 3 -5.90 -15.66 -0.46
N ILE A 4 -6.55 -16.47 0.38
CA ILE A 4 -5.92 -17.31 1.40
C ILE A 4 -5.02 -18.38 0.74
N VAL A 5 -5.45 -18.93 -0.40
CA VAL A 5 -4.64 -19.89 -1.18
C VAL A 5 -3.38 -19.22 -1.76
N ARG A 6 -3.42 -17.93 -2.08
CA ARG A 6 -2.26 -17.19 -2.60
C ARG A 6 -1.28 -16.75 -1.53
N ASN A 7 -1.75 -16.54 -0.30
CA ASN A 7 -0.93 -16.14 0.84
C ASN A 7 -1.47 -16.84 2.09
N PRO A 8 -1.02 -18.08 2.36
CA PRO A 8 -1.50 -18.86 3.51
C PRO A 8 -1.15 -18.18 4.85
N ASP A 9 -0.09 -17.35 4.87
CA ASP A 9 0.29 -16.51 6.02
C ASP A 9 -0.82 -15.59 6.51
N LEU A 10 -1.82 -15.26 5.67
CA LEU A 10 -3.02 -14.54 6.11
C LEU A 10 -3.74 -15.21 7.27
N LEU A 11 -3.63 -16.54 7.42
CA LEU A 11 -4.23 -17.29 8.53
C LEU A 11 -3.40 -17.20 9.82
N ASN A 12 -2.10 -16.91 9.72
CA ASN A 12 -1.21 -16.74 10.86
C ASN A 12 -1.23 -15.32 11.43
N PHE A 13 -1.63 -14.34 10.61
CA PHE A 13 -1.82 -12.99 11.11
C PHE A 13 -3.11 -12.89 11.92
N ASN A 14 -3.03 -12.20 13.07
CA ASN A 14 -4.19 -11.88 13.89
C ASN A 14 -5.04 -10.79 13.21
N LEU A 15 -5.77 -11.22 12.19
CA LEU A 15 -6.66 -10.39 11.39
C LEU A 15 -8.01 -10.26 12.09
N SER A 16 -8.03 -9.60 13.25
CA SER A 16 -9.28 -9.17 13.87
C SER A 16 -10.08 -8.32 12.88
N ALA A 17 -11.41 -8.45 12.90
CA ALA A 17 -12.28 -7.67 12.00
C ALA A 17 -12.05 -6.16 12.13
N GLU A 18 -11.68 -5.69 13.33
CA GLU A 18 -11.31 -4.29 13.59
C GLU A 18 -10.00 -3.90 12.90
N ASN A 19 -8.95 -4.72 13.03
CA ASN A 19 -7.69 -4.50 12.32
C ASN A 19 -7.92 -4.42 10.81
N ILE A 20 -8.69 -5.36 10.25
CA ILE A 20 -9.01 -5.33 8.82
C ILE A 20 -9.72 -4.02 8.46
N LYS A 21 -10.75 -3.60 9.21
CA LYS A 21 -11.50 -2.35 8.94
C LYS A 21 -10.60 -1.13 8.98
N GLN A 22 -9.78 -0.99 10.03
CA GLN A 22 -8.84 0.13 10.16
C GLN A 22 -7.86 0.17 8.98
N ARG A 23 -7.38 -1.00 8.52
CA ARG A 23 -6.51 -1.10 7.34
C ARG A 23 -7.21 -0.73 6.05
N PHE A 24 -8.47 -1.11 5.88
CA PHE A 24 -9.25 -0.68 4.72
C PHE A 24 -9.44 0.84 4.73
N SER A 25 -9.78 1.44 5.88
CA SER A 25 -9.90 2.90 6.01
C SER A 25 -8.59 3.61 5.70
N PHE A 26 -7.46 3.14 6.26
CA PHE A 26 -6.13 3.67 5.96
C PHE A 26 -5.82 3.57 4.46
N LEU A 27 -6.11 2.43 3.83
CA LEU A 27 -5.86 2.25 2.40
C LEU A 27 -6.75 3.11 1.52
N GLN A 28 -7.97 3.42 1.95
CA GLN A 28 -8.82 4.37 1.24
C GLN A 28 -8.21 5.77 1.24
N GLU A 29 -7.72 6.21 2.40
CA GLU A 29 -7.08 7.53 2.54
C GLU A 29 -5.74 7.57 1.79
N ALA A 30 -4.86 6.59 2.03
CA ALA A 30 -3.54 6.49 1.42
C ALA A 30 -3.58 6.35 -0.11
N LEU A 31 -4.65 5.75 -0.64
CA LEU A 31 -4.86 5.62 -2.08
C LEU A 31 -5.81 6.68 -2.61
N ASP A 32 -6.28 7.67 -1.85
CA ASP A 32 -7.29 8.64 -2.33
C ASP A 32 -8.42 7.94 -3.11
N LEU A 33 -9.02 6.92 -2.50
CA LEU A 33 -10.13 6.17 -3.07
C LEU A 33 -11.45 6.76 -2.55
N PRO A 34 -12.45 6.96 -3.43
CA PRO A 34 -13.73 7.47 -2.99
C PRO A 34 -14.37 6.56 -1.93
N GLU A 35 -15.07 7.18 -0.99
CA GLU A 35 -15.76 6.46 0.07
C GLU A 35 -16.77 5.48 -0.54
N GLY A 36 -16.59 4.18 -0.29
CA GLY A 36 -17.40 3.13 -0.91
C GLY A 36 -16.76 2.42 -2.12
N ASP A 37 -15.52 2.77 -2.52
CA ASP A 37 -14.79 2.07 -3.58
C ASP A 37 -14.18 0.72 -3.11
N VAL A 38 -15.06 -0.15 -2.63
CA VAL A 38 -14.71 -1.50 -2.16
C VAL A 38 -14.23 -2.35 -3.33
N ALA A 39 -14.64 -2.05 -4.57
CA ALA A 39 -14.21 -2.76 -5.76
C ALA A 39 -12.71 -2.57 -6.04
N SER A 40 -12.20 -1.33 -6.01
CA SER A 40 -10.77 -1.07 -6.19
C SER A 40 -9.98 -1.59 -5.01
N LEU A 41 -10.42 -1.34 -3.78
CA LEU A 41 -9.80 -1.91 -2.58
C LEU A 41 -9.68 -3.43 -2.68
N ARG A 42 -10.77 -4.13 -3.00
CA ARG A 42 -10.78 -5.59 -3.19
C ARG A 42 -9.82 -6.00 -4.29
N LYS A 43 -9.74 -5.26 -5.40
CA LYS A 43 -8.80 -5.53 -6.51
C LYS A 43 -7.36 -5.43 -6.02
N TYR A 44 -7.01 -4.40 -5.25
CA TYR A 44 -5.67 -4.20 -4.70
C TYR A 44 -5.31 -5.27 -3.67
N THR A 45 -6.19 -5.52 -2.70
CA THR A 45 -6.02 -6.57 -1.68
C THR A 45 -5.94 -7.97 -2.29
N MET A 46 -6.68 -8.26 -3.36
CA MET A 46 -6.57 -9.55 -4.06
C MET A 46 -5.28 -9.67 -4.90
N ARG A 47 -4.76 -8.56 -5.42
CA ARG A 47 -3.52 -8.54 -6.21
C ARG A 47 -2.29 -8.71 -5.31
N ARG A 48 -2.34 -8.11 -4.11
CA ARG A 48 -1.30 -8.16 -3.07
C ARG A 48 -1.96 -8.16 -1.69
N PRO A 49 -2.24 -9.34 -1.11
CA PRO A 49 -2.84 -9.44 0.23
C PRO A 49 -1.94 -8.87 1.33
N GLN A 50 -0.64 -8.79 1.06
CA GLN A 50 0.39 -8.24 1.93
C GLN A 50 0.24 -6.79 2.36
N ILE A 51 -0.58 -6.05 1.66
CA ILE A 51 -0.95 -4.71 2.09
C ILE A 51 -1.76 -4.68 3.39
N LEU A 52 -2.44 -5.77 3.75
CA LEU A 52 -3.23 -5.86 4.98
C LEU A 52 -2.37 -6.06 6.24
N PHE A 53 -1.12 -6.49 6.07
CA PHE A 53 -0.24 -6.83 7.19
C PHE A 53 1.00 -5.92 7.31
N TRP A 54 1.19 -5.00 6.37
CA TRP A 54 2.31 -4.06 6.44
C TRP A 54 2.05 -2.96 7.48
N PRO A 55 3.02 -2.55 8.32
CA PRO A 55 2.80 -1.50 9.31
C PRO A 55 2.43 -0.15 8.67
N GLU A 56 1.49 0.58 9.28
CA GLU A 56 1.03 1.91 8.84
C GLU A 56 2.19 2.91 8.80
N ASP A 57 3.11 2.76 9.75
CA ASP A 57 4.32 3.57 9.86
C ASP A 57 5.19 3.45 8.61
N SER A 58 5.44 2.22 8.13
CA SER A 58 6.22 2.01 6.90
C SER A 58 5.50 2.52 5.65
N LEU A 59 4.16 2.49 5.63
CA LEU A 59 3.37 3.05 4.54
C LEU A 59 3.52 4.58 4.49
N ASN A 60 3.38 5.24 5.65
CA ASN A 60 3.56 6.68 5.77
C ASN A 60 4.99 7.11 5.48
N GLU A 61 5.98 6.39 6.00
CA GLU A 61 7.40 6.66 5.75
C GLU A 61 7.71 6.58 4.24
N SER A 62 7.20 5.55 3.55
CA SER A 62 7.35 5.41 2.10
C SER A 62 6.71 6.56 1.33
N GLN A 63 5.49 6.96 1.71
CA GLN A 63 4.81 8.09 1.07
C GLN A 63 5.53 9.40 1.31
N GLN A 64 5.95 9.67 2.54
CA GLN A 64 6.73 10.87 2.89
C GLN A 64 8.06 10.89 2.13
N TRP A 65 8.74 9.75 2.02
CA TRP A 65 9.97 9.65 1.26
C TRP A 65 9.75 10.01 -0.22
N ILE A 66 8.71 9.45 -0.85
CA ILE A 66 8.36 9.76 -2.25
C ILE A 66 8.00 11.24 -2.40
N GLN A 67 7.25 11.79 -1.46
CA GLN A 67 6.87 13.21 -1.45
C GLN A 67 8.09 14.13 -1.35
N GLN A 68 9.01 13.84 -0.43
CA GLN A 68 10.22 14.62 -0.22
C GLN A 68 11.18 14.49 -1.40
N ARG A 69 11.34 13.28 -1.96
CA ARG A 69 12.32 13.01 -3.03
C ARG A 69 11.88 13.55 -4.38
N PHE A 70 10.61 13.36 -4.73
CA PHE A 70 10.08 13.74 -6.05
C PHE A 70 9.29 15.05 -6.04
N HIS A 71 9.12 15.69 -4.87
CA HIS A 71 8.32 16.91 -4.69
C HIS A 71 6.91 16.79 -5.31
N LEU A 72 6.28 15.63 -5.15
CA LEU A 72 4.97 15.33 -5.73
C LEU A 72 3.85 15.77 -4.79
N SER A 73 2.74 16.23 -5.36
CA SER A 73 1.48 16.41 -4.63
C SER A 73 0.91 15.06 -4.17
N ASP A 74 0.17 15.07 -3.07
CA ASP A 74 -0.62 13.95 -2.54
C ASP A 74 -1.40 13.18 -3.64
N ASP A 75 -2.12 13.86 -4.52
CA ASP A 75 -2.82 13.23 -5.66
C ASP A 75 -1.88 12.43 -6.59
N ARG A 76 -0.69 12.94 -6.88
CA ARG A 76 0.28 12.22 -7.73
C ARG A 76 0.84 11.00 -7.00
N ILE A 77 1.09 11.10 -5.70
CA ILE A 77 1.55 9.99 -4.87
C ILE A 77 0.46 8.92 -4.80
N ALA A 78 -0.80 9.30 -4.57
CA ALA A 78 -1.92 8.39 -4.61
C ALA A 78 -2.04 7.69 -5.97
N ARG A 79 -1.88 8.41 -7.08
CA ARG A 79 -1.84 7.80 -8.43
C ARG A 79 -0.67 6.84 -8.63
N MET A 80 0.51 7.17 -8.10
CA MET A 80 1.68 6.26 -8.14
C MET A 80 1.42 5.01 -7.29
N CYS A 81 0.85 5.16 -6.10
CA CYS A 81 0.51 4.06 -5.21
C CYS A 81 -0.59 3.15 -5.80
N LYS A 82 -1.59 3.73 -6.49
CA LYS A 82 -2.60 2.99 -7.27
C LYS A 82 -1.96 2.14 -8.37
N ASN A 83 -1.03 2.72 -9.13
CA ASN A 83 -0.37 2.01 -10.24
C ASN A 83 0.69 1.00 -9.78
N ARG A 84 1.41 1.34 -8.71
CA ARG A 84 2.51 0.57 -8.14
C ARG A 84 2.38 0.50 -6.62
N LEU A 85 1.51 -0.41 -6.18
CA LEU A 85 1.37 -0.79 -4.76
C LEU A 85 2.68 -1.26 -4.12
N GLU A 86 3.70 -1.61 -4.92
CA GLU A 86 5.04 -1.90 -4.41
C GLU A 86 5.71 -0.74 -3.70
N LEU A 87 5.45 0.48 -4.14
CA LEU A 87 6.03 1.68 -3.54
C LEU A 87 5.56 1.91 -2.11
N LEU A 88 4.40 1.36 -1.75
CA LEU A 88 3.81 1.49 -0.43
C LEU A 88 4.44 0.56 0.63
N TYR A 89 5.13 -0.51 0.21
CA TYR A 89 5.73 -1.48 1.15
C TYR A 89 7.25 -1.60 1.01
N LEU A 90 7.87 -0.84 0.12
CA LEU A 90 9.32 -0.79 0.00
C LEU A 90 9.90 0.05 1.13
N ASN A 91 10.99 -0.41 1.73
CA ASN A 91 11.74 0.39 2.68
C ASN A 91 12.34 1.62 1.97
N THR A 92 12.55 2.73 2.68
CA THR A 92 13.22 3.94 2.17
C THR A 92 14.54 3.64 1.45
N ILE A 93 15.30 2.64 1.89
CA ILE A 93 16.53 2.18 1.24
C ILE A 93 16.24 1.55 -0.14
N ALA A 94 15.20 0.73 -0.24
CA ALA A 94 14.81 0.07 -1.49
C ALA A 94 14.10 1.04 -2.45
N LEU A 95 13.48 2.10 -1.92
CA LEU A 95 12.95 3.20 -2.71
C LEU A 95 14.06 4.05 -3.31
N ASP A 96 15.16 4.28 -2.58
CA ASP A 96 16.33 5.01 -3.07
C ASP A 96 17.01 4.28 -4.24
N ASP A 97 17.27 2.98 -4.08
CA ASP A 97 17.81 2.11 -5.13
C ASP A 97 16.94 2.11 -6.41
N LYS A 98 15.61 2.03 -6.24
CA LYS A 98 14.66 2.12 -7.35
C LYS A 98 14.61 3.50 -7.99
N ALA A 99 14.73 4.57 -7.21
CA ALA A 99 14.73 5.93 -7.74
C ALA A 99 16.01 6.21 -8.54
N ASP A 100 17.16 5.76 -8.04
CA ASP A 100 18.45 5.87 -8.72
C ASP A 100 18.45 5.11 -10.06
N SER A 101 17.85 3.91 -10.09
CA SER A 101 17.65 3.13 -11.32
C SER A 101 16.72 3.80 -12.35
N ILE A 102 15.93 4.80 -11.98
CA ILE A 102 15.07 5.57 -12.91
C ILE A 102 15.82 6.82 -13.42
N GLN A 103 16.87 7.27 -12.72
CA GLN A 103 17.65 8.47 -13.06
C GLN A 103 18.91 8.18 -13.91
N THR A 104 19.31 6.91 -14.06
CA THR A 104 20.40 6.45 -14.95
C THR A 104 19.87 6.00 -16.31
#